data_AF-A0A5Q4DA73-F1
#
_entry.id   AF-A0A5Q4DA73-F1
#
_cell.length_a   1.000
_cell.length_b   1.000
_cell.length_c   1.000
_cell.angle_alpha   90.00
_cell.angle_beta   90.00
_cell.angle_gamma   90.00
#
_symmetry.space_group_name_H-M   'P 1'
#
loop_
_entity.id
_entity.type
_entity.pdbx_description
1 polymer ?
#
loop_
_entity_poly.entity_id
_entity_poly.type
_entity_poly.pdbx_seq_one_letter_code
_entity_poly.pdbx_strand_id
1 'polypeptide(L)' 'MRVALFTDTYPPQVNGVARTLARLVRHLEEAGHEVGVITTR' A
#
# COMPACT_ATOMS: atom_id res chain seq x y z
N MET A 1 1.30 12.82 7.63
CA MET A 1 1.44 13.33 6.23
C MET A 1 0.44 12.60 5.34
N ARG A 2 0.14 13.11 4.14
CA ARG A 2 -0.77 12.45 3.18
C ARG A 2 0.04 11.83 2.04
N VAL A 3 -0.09 10.52 1.85
CA VAL A 3 0.67 9.73 0.86
C VAL A 3 -0.32 9.02 -0.08
N ALA A 4 -0.08 9.12 -1.39
CA ALA A 4 -0.83 8.37 -2.40
C ALA A 4 0.10 7.35 -3.07
N LEU A 5 -0.25 6.06 -2.97
CA LEU A 5 0.48 4.96 -3.58
C LEU A 5 -0.26 4.49 -4.85
N PHE A 6 0.40 4.62 -6.00
CA PHE A 6 -0.09 4.11 -7.27
C PHE A 6 0.69 2.85 -7.65
N THR A 7 -0.02 1.75 -7.86
CA THR A 7 0.60 0.46 -8.18
C THR A 7 -0.29 -0.38 -9.09
N ASP A 8 0.31 -1.24 -9.90
CA ASP A 8 -0.39 -2.24 -10.68
C ASP A 8 -0.76 -3.50 -9.86
N THR A 9 -0.22 -3.63 -8.64
CA THR A 9 -0.45 -4.78 -7.76
C THR A 9 -0.56 -4.36 -6.30
N TYR A 10 -1.61 -4.80 -5.63
CA TYR A 10 -1.81 -4.65 -4.18
C TYR A 10 -2.53 -5.91 -3.65
N PRO A 11 -2.78 -6.15 -2.35
CA PRO A 11 -3.74 -7.20 -1.98
C PRO A 11 -5.07 -7.02 -2.72
N PRO A 12 -5.71 -8.11 -3.19
CA PRO A 12 -5.54 -9.52 -2.78
C PRO A 12 -4.43 -10.33 -3.52
N GLN A 13 -3.66 -9.74 -4.42
CA GLN A 13 -2.63 -10.45 -5.18
C GLN A 13 -1.59 -11.09 -4.24
N VAL A 14 -1.28 -12.38 -4.43
CA VAL A 14 -0.44 -13.18 -3.51
C VAL A 14 1.07 -13.07 -3.76
N ASN A 15 1.49 -12.15 -4.63
CA ASN A 15 2.89 -11.97 -4.98
C ASN A 15 3.69 -11.22 -3.90
N GLY A 16 5.02 -11.29 -4.00
CA GLY A 16 5.92 -10.65 -3.04
C GLY A 16 5.82 -9.11 -3.02
N VAL A 17 5.47 -8.49 -4.15
CA VAL A 17 5.34 -7.03 -4.27
C VAL A 17 4.13 -6.53 -3.50
N ALA A 18 2.95 -7.09 -3.75
CA ALA A 18 1.71 -6.79 -3.04
C ALA A 18 1.87 -6.94 -1.52
N ARG A 19 2.52 -8.02 -1.07
CA ARG A 19 2.83 -8.24 0.36
C ARG A 19 3.80 -7.21 0.95
N THR A 20 4.71 -6.67 0.15
CA THR A 20 5.67 -5.66 0.60
C THR A 20 5.00 -4.30 0.67
N LEU A 21 4.22 -3.92 -0.35
CA LEU A 21 3.44 -2.69 -0.38
C LEU A 21 2.43 -2.64 0.77
N ALA A 22 1.73 -3.74 1.04
CA ALA A 22 0.81 -3.81 2.19
C ALA A 22 1.52 -3.61 3.54
N ARG A 23 2.76 -4.12 3.69
CA ARG A 23 3.56 -3.90 4.90
C ARG A 23 4.03 -2.45 5.01
N LEU A 24 4.37 -1.80 3.89
CA LEU A 24 4.74 -0.39 3.85
C LEU A 24 3.56 0.50 4.25
N VAL A 25 2.39 0.29 3.63
CA VAL A 25 1.17 1.05 3.93
C VAL A 25 0.84 0.95 5.42
N ARG A 26 0.84 -0.26 5.98
CA ARG A 26 0.59 -0.47 7.40
C ARG A 26 1.58 0.30 8.30
N HIS A 27 2.89 0.25 8.00
CA HIS A 27 3.87 1.00 8.80
C HIS A 27 3.65 2.52 8.72
N LEU A 28 3.26 3.03 7.55
CA LEU A 28 2.96 4.45 7.39
C LEU A 28 1.70 4.85 8.18
N GLU A 29 0.66 4.02 8.16
CA GLU A 29 -0.55 4.23 8.96
C GLU A 29 -0.25 4.18 10.47
N GLU A 30 0.53 3.21 10.92
CA GLU A 30 0.98 3.07 12.32
C GLU A 30 1.81 4.29 12.78
N ALA A 31 2.55 4.93 11.88
CA ALA A 31 3.29 6.17 12.14
C ALA A 31 2.42 7.45 12.06
N GLY A 32 1.10 7.33 11.85
CA GLY A 32 0.16 8.46 11.81
C GLY A 32 0.08 9.17 10.45
N HIS A 33 0.48 8.50 9.36
CA HIS A 33 0.29 9.01 8.01
C HIS A 33 -1.06 8.55 7.43
N GLU A 34 -1.72 9.43 6.69
CA GLU A 34 -2.88 9.08 5.87
C GLU A 34 -2.38 8.51 4.55
N VAL A 35 -2.75 7.28 4.23
CA VAL A 35 -2.31 6.60 3.01
C VAL A 35 -3.51 6.20 2.15
N GLY A 36 -3.51 6.63 0.90
CA GLY A 36 -4.44 6.17 -0.12
C GLY A 36 -3.73 5.24 -1.10
N VAL A 37 -4.35 4.12 -1.46
CA VAL A 37 -3.81 3.18 -2.45
C VAL A 37 -4.72 3.15 -3.68
N ILE A 38 -4.15 3.38 -4.85
CA ILE A 38 -4.81 3.30 -6.15
C ILE A 38 -4.18 2.13 -6.91
N THR A 39 -5.01 1.15 -7.25
CA THR A 39 -4.63 -0.02 -8.04
C THR A 39 -5.53 -0.18 -9.25
N THR A 40 -5.07 -0.95 -10.23
CA THR A 40 -5.77 -1.15 -11.51
C THR A 40 -6.75 -2.32 -11.49
N ARG A 41 -6.69 -3.21 -10.48
CA ARG A 41 -7.53 -4.40 -10.32
C ARG A 41 -7.74 -4.72 -8.86
#